data_AF-A0A5B8J2Z3-F1
#
_entry.id   AF-A0A5B8J2Z3-F1
#
_cell.length_a   1.000
_cell.length_b   1.000
_cell.length_c   1.000
_cell.angle_alpha   90.00
_cell.angle_beta   90.00
_cell.angle_gamma   90.00
#
_symmetry.space_group_name_H-M   'P 1'
#
loop_
_entity.id
_entity.type
_entity.pdbx_description
1 polymer ?
#
loop_
_entity_poly.entity_id
_entity_poly.type
_entity_poly.pdbx_seq_one_letter_code
_entity_poly.pdbx_strand_id
1 'polypeptide(L)'
;MIGFIRFADTLSAWFGKAFAWLIVLMAVGTGYEVFVRYVLNNPTAWALDVSFIMYGTLFMMGGAYTLSRGGHVRGDFLYRLWQPKNQAKVDLVLYIIFFFPGVTALILAGWKYAARSWQYAEVSVNSPAGVPIYQFKTVIVVAGLLLFVQGIAQVMRCLLCIKTNEWLQAEEDVFETEDLLMKQAQEAEKDAHP
;
A
#
# COMPACT_ATOMS: atom_id res chain seq x y z
N MET A 1 -13.69 -18.58 -4.65
CA MET A 1 -13.80 -17.18 -4.19
C MET A 1 -12.97 -16.94 -2.94
N ILE A 2 -13.28 -17.56 -1.80
CA ILE A 2 -12.56 -17.34 -0.52
C ILE A 2 -11.05 -17.66 -0.63
N GLY A 3 -10.68 -18.77 -1.29
CA GLY A 3 -9.25 -19.12 -1.46
C GLY A 3 -8.46 -18.08 -2.25
N PHE A 4 -9.04 -17.48 -3.29
CA PHE A 4 -8.38 -16.40 -4.04
C PHE A 4 -8.26 -15.12 -3.22
N ILE A 5 -9.29 -14.77 -2.44
CA ILE A 5 -9.25 -13.62 -1.55
C ILE A 5 -8.09 -13.75 -0.56
N ARG A 6 -7.98 -14.89 0.13
CA ARG A 6 -6.87 -15.16 1.05
C ARG A 6 -5.51 -15.14 0.39
N PHE A 7 -5.40 -15.69 -0.83
CA PHE A 7 -4.18 -15.64 -1.61
C PHE A 7 -3.75 -14.20 -1.92
N ALA A 8 -4.67 -13.38 -2.44
CA ALA A 8 -4.40 -11.98 -2.77
C ALA A 8 -4.05 -11.16 -1.52
N ASP A 9 -4.76 -11.36 -0.41
CA ASP A 9 -4.48 -10.68 0.85
C ASP A 9 -3.11 -11.06 1.41
N THR A 10 -2.76 -12.35 1.37
CA THR A 10 -1.44 -12.84 1.82
C THR A 10 -0.32 -12.31 0.94
N LEU A 11 -0.52 -12.30 -0.38
CA LEU A 11 0.43 -11.74 -1.35
C LEU A 11 0.65 -10.25 -1.06
N SER A 12 -0.42 -9.47 -0.95
CA SER A 12 -0.37 -8.05 -0.65
C SER A 12 0.29 -7.78 0.72
N ALA A 13 -0.02 -8.58 1.74
CA ALA A 13 0.60 -8.49 3.07
C ALA A 13 2.09 -8.80 3.05
N TRP A 14 2.51 -9.82 2.31
CA TRP A 14 3.92 -10.17 2.19
C TRP A 14 4.71 -9.05 1.52
N PHE A 15 4.22 -8.51 0.39
CA PHE A 15 4.85 -7.37 -0.27
C PHE A 15 4.84 -6.11 0.61
N GLY A 16 3.71 -5.78 1.23
CA GLY A 16 3.62 -4.63 2.13
C GLY A 16 4.63 -4.69 3.28
N LYS A 17 4.74 -5.85 3.96
CA LYS A 17 5.68 -6.06 5.06
C LYS A 17 7.14 -6.10 4.60
N ALA A 18 7.43 -6.72 3.47
CA ALA A 18 8.79 -6.76 2.92
C ALA A 18 9.29 -5.36 2.60
N PHE A 19 8.47 -4.54 1.93
CA PHE A 19 8.83 -3.18 1.55
C PHE A 19 8.73 -2.18 2.69
N ALA A 20 7.99 -2.46 3.77
CA ALA A 20 7.97 -1.63 4.98
C ALA A 20 9.36 -1.47 5.61
N TRP A 21 10.25 -2.46 5.49
CA TRP A 21 11.63 -2.36 5.97
C TRP A 21 12.45 -1.26 5.31
N LEU A 22 12.03 -0.76 4.13
CA LEU A 22 12.67 0.39 3.51
C LEU A 22 12.62 1.64 4.40
N ILE A 23 11.64 1.76 5.31
CA ILE A 23 11.59 2.91 6.22
C ILE A 23 12.76 2.91 7.19
N VAL A 24 13.16 1.74 7.70
CA VAL A 24 14.29 1.58 8.61
C VAL A 24 15.58 1.90 7.89
N LEU A 25 15.73 1.36 6.68
CA LEU A 25 16.91 1.59 5.86
C LEU A 25 17.03 3.07 5.44
N MET A 26 15.92 3.71 5.10
CA MET A 26 15.86 5.14 4.79
C MET A 26 16.18 6.00 6.02
N ALA A 27 15.68 5.64 7.21
CA ALA A 27 15.97 6.35 8.45
C ALA A 27 17.47 6.31 8.78
N VAL A 28 18.10 5.13 8.68
CA VAL A 28 19.55 4.97 8.85
C VAL A 28 20.32 5.76 7.79
N GLY A 29 19.92 5.67 6.52
CA GLY A 29 20.58 6.40 5.42
C GLY A 29 20.49 7.92 5.58
N THR A 30 19.33 8.42 6.01
CA THR A 30 19.12 9.85 6.28
C THR A 30 19.91 10.30 7.50
N GLY A 31 19.94 9.49 8.57
CA GLY A 31 20.76 9.76 9.75
C GLY A 31 22.26 9.80 9.44
N TYR A 32 22.73 8.89 8.58
CA TYR A 32 24.10 8.90 8.07
C TYR A 32 24.41 10.18 7.30
N GLU A 33 23.53 10.60 6.38
CA GLU A 33 23.73 11.85 5.61
C GLU A 33 23.74 13.08 6.54
N VAL A 34 22.86 13.12 7.54
CA VAL A 34 22.86 14.20 8.56
C VAL A 34 24.22 14.22 9.29
N PHE A 35 24.72 13.07 9.73
CA PHE A 35 26.02 12.99 10.40
C PHE A 35 27.16 13.47 9.49
N VAL A 36 27.25 12.93 8.28
CA VAL A 36 28.32 13.28 7.33
C VAL A 36 28.27 14.75 6.92
N ARG A 37 27.07 15.30 6.73
CA ARG A 37 26.88 16.71 6.36
C ARG A 37 27.25 17.66 7.48
N TYR A 38 26.78 17.41 8.71
CA TYR A 38 26.93 18.38 9.80
C TYR A 38 28.18 18.15 10.65
N VAL A 39 28.65 16.91 10.78
CA VAL A 39 29.84 16.57 11.59
C VAL A 39 31.10 16.54 10.72
N LEU A 40 31.03 15.90 9.55
CA LEU A 40 32.19 15.76 8.65
C LEU A 40 32.28 16.86 7.59
N ASN A 41 31.27 17.73 7.49
CA ASN A 41 31.19 18.83 6.54
C ASN A 41 31.40 18.40 5.07
N ASN A 42 30.95 17.18 4.72
CA ASN A 42 31.17 16.57 3.40
C ASN A 42 29.89 15.92 2.84
N PRO A 43 28.88 16.71 2.42
CA PRO A 43 27.57 16.19 2.03
C PRO A 43 27.64 15.21 0.85
N THR A 44 26.84 14.15 0.88
CA THR A 44 26.78 13.19 -0.23
C THR A 44 25.75 13.61 -1.27
N ALA A 45 26.12 13.57 -2.55
CA ALA A 45 25.24 13.97 -3.64
C ALA A 45 24.08 12.97 -3.87
N TRP A 46 24.25 11.70 -3.54
CA TRP A 46 23.29 10.62 -3.85
C TRP A 46 22.21 10.40 -2.78
N ALA A 47 22.40 10.87 -1.54
CA ALA A 47 21.51 10.54 -0.42
C ALA A 47 20.06 10.99 -0.66
N LEU A 48 19.87 12.14 -1.31
CA LEU A 48 18.55 12.65 -1.65
C LEU A 48 17.80 11.71 -2.60
N ASP A 49 18.43 11.32 -3.70
CA ASP A 49 17.83 10.45 -4.71
C ASP A 49 17.45 9.08 -4.14
N VAL A 50 18.36 8.50 -3.37
CA VAL A 50 18.16 7.18 -2.75
C VAL A 50 16.98 7.23 -1.77
N SER A 51 16.87 8.29 -0.98
CA SER A 51 15.75 8.49 -0.06
C SER A 51 14.42 8.62 -0.80
N PHE A 52 14.39 9.38 -1.90
CA PHE A 52 13.20 9.50 -2.74
C PHE A 52 12.76 8.16 -3.35
N ILE A 53 13.72 7.40 -3.90
CA ILE A 53 13.45 6.09 -4.49
C ILE A 53 12.90 5.13 -3.44
N MET A 54 13.52 5.08 -2.25
CA MET A 54 13.08 4.20 -1.16
C MET A 54 11.69 4.59 -0.65
N TYR A 55 11.46 5.87 -0.39
CA TYR A 55 10.18 6.38 0.08
C TYR A 55 9.05 6.11 -0.93
N GLY A 56 9.28 6.44 -2.20
CA GLY A 56 8.30 6.20 -3.25
C GLY A 56 8.02 4.70 -3.44
N THR A 57 9.04 3.86 -3.32
CA THR A 57 8.88 2.40 -3.45
C THR A 57 8.06 1.85 -2.30
N LEU A 58 8.38 2.25 -1.06
CA LEU A 58 7.62 1.88 0.12
C LEU A 58 6.14 2.26 -0.02
N PHE A 59 5.87 3.50 -0.43
CA PHE A 59 4.50 4.00 -0.55
C PHE A 59 3.71 3.26 -1.63
N MET A 60 4.29 3.09 -2.83
CA MET A 60 3.61 2.41 -3.93
C MET A 60 3.33 0.94 -3.64
N MET A 61 4.32 0.22 -3.08
CA MET A 61 4.17 -1.20 -2.76
C MET A 61 3.23 -1.44 -1.57
N GLY A 62 3.11 -0.46 -0.66
CA GLY A 62 2.13 -0.48 0.42
C GLY A 62 0.68 -0.33 -0.05
N GLY A 63 0.43 0.22 -1.24
CA GLY A 63 -0.94 0.48 -1.73
C GLY A 63 -1.84 -0.75 -1.76
N ALA A 64 -1.35 -1.88 -2.29
CA ALA A 64 -2.13 -3.12 -2.32
C ALA A 64 -2.39 -3.69 -0.92
N TYR A 65 -1.42 -3.59 -0.02
CA TYR A 65 -1.58 -3.96 1.38
C TYR A 65 -2.67 -3.11 2.06
N THR A 66 -2.59 -1.79 1.95
CA THR A 66 -3.59 -0.87 2.51
C THR A 66 -4.99 -1.14 1.92
N LEU A 67 -5.08 -1.52 0.64
CA LEU A 67 -6.35 -1.90 0.04
C LEU A 67 -6.90 -3.22 0.61
N SER A 68 -6.04 -4.20 0.90
CA SER A 68 -6.44 -5.48 1.50
C SER A 68 -7.02 -5.32 2.91
N ARG A 69 -6.48 -4.37 3.68
CA ARG A 69 -6.91 -4.04 5.04
C ARG A 69 -8.03 -3.00 5.10
N GLY A 70 -8.46 -2.46 3.96
CA GLY A 70 -9.48 -1.40 3.94
C GLY A 70 -9.00 -0.06 4.51
N GLY A 71 -7.69 0.13 4.71
CA GLY A 71 -7.11 1.33 5.32
C GLY A 71 -7.00 2.54 4.40
N HIS A 72 -7.56 2.49 3.18
CA HIS A 72 -7.68 3.68 2.35
C HIS A 72 -8.72 4.60 2.98
N VAL A 73 -8.39 5.89 3.11
CA VAL A 73 -9.34 6.88 3.64
C VAL A 73 -10.58 6.91 2.73
N ARG A 74 -11.75 6.71 3.35
CA ARG A 74 -13.06 6.74 2.69
C ARG A 74 -13.96 7.76 3.37
N GLY A 75 -14.72 8.49 2.57
CA GLY A 75 -15.73 9.44 3.06
C GLY A 75 -17.06 8.75 3.28
N ASP A 76 -17.28 8.15 4.46
CA ASP A 76 -18.36 7.18 4.66
C ASP A 76 -19.58 7.68 5.45
N PHE A 77 -19.91 8.97 5.43
CA PHE A 77 -21.05 9.48 6.21
C PHE A 77 -22.39 8.82 5.83
N LEU A 78 -22.72 8.81 4.54
CA LEU A 78 -23.96 8.19 4.06
C LEU A 78 -23.83 6.67 3.90
N TYR A 79 -22.63 6.19 3.55
CA TYR A 79 -22.34 4.77 3.34
C TYR A 79 -22.56 3.93 4.61
N ARG A 80 -22.17 4.44 5.79
CA ARG A 80 -22.32 3.75 7.08
C ARG A 80 -23.79 3.51 7.48
N LEU A 81 -24.73 4.28 6.95
CA LEU A 81 -26.15 4.14 7.24
C LEU A 81 -26.85 3.06 6.39
N TRP A 82 -26.17 2.56 5.36
CA TRP A 82 -26.76 1.59 4.43
C TRP A 82 -26.56 0.14 4.90
N GLN A 83 -27.45 -0.74 4.46
CA GLN A 83 -27.29 -2.18 4.66
C GLN A 83 -26.06 -2.70 3.87
N PRO A 84 -25.36 -3.74 4.38
CA PRO A 84 -24.17 -4.30 3.73
C PRO A 84 -24.37 -4.67 2.26
N LYS A 85 -25.54 -5.19 1.89
CA LYS A 85 -25.91 -5.46 0.49
C LYS A 85 -25.86 -4.21 -0.41
N ASN A 86 -26.34 -3.08 0.06
CA ASN A 86 -26.38 -1.84 -0.74
C ASN A 86 -24.99 -1.22 -0.85
N GLN A 87 -24.23 -1.25 0.25
CA GLN A 87 -22.82 -0.88 0.27
C GLN A 87 -22.02 -1.69 -0.77
N ALA A 88 -22.14 -3.02 -0.74
CA ALA A 88 -21.41 -3.90 -1.65
C ALA A 88 -21.80 -3.74 -3.13
N LYS A 89 -23.05 -3.40 -3.43
CA LYS A 89 -23.48 -3.07 -4.81
C LYS A 89 -22.82 -1.81 -5.33
N VAL A 90 -22.80 -0.76 -4.51
CA VAL A 90 -22.18 0.53 -4.88
C VAL A 90 -20.68 0.34 -5.03
N ASP A 91 -20.02 -0.32 -4.09
CA ASP A 91 -18.60 -0.64 -4.17
C ASP A 91 -18.27 -1.44 -5.42
N LEU A 92 -19.07 -2.48 -5.74
CA LEU A 92 -18.88 -3.28 -6.94
C LEU A 92 -18.91 -2.42 -8.21
N VAL A 93 -19.88 -1.50 -8.32
CA VAL A 93 -19.98 -0.56 -9.45
C VAL A 93 -18.76 0.36 -9.50
N LEU A 94 -18.35 0.92 -8.36
CA LEU A 94 -17.17 1.80 -8.29
C LEU A 94 -15.88 1.06 -8.66
N TYR A 95 -15.74 -0.21 -8.26
CA TYR A 95 -14.61 -1.03 -8.65
C TYR A 95 -14.56 -1.21 -10.17
N ILE A 96 -15.69 -1.51 -10.80
CA ILE A 96 -15.76 -1.78 -12.24
C ILE A 96 -15.56 -0.50 -13.06
N ILE A 97 -16.16 0.63 -12.66
CA ILE A 97 -16.18 1.86 -13.46
C ILE A 97 -14.95 2.74 -13.20
N PHE A 98 -14.46 2.80 -11.97
CA PHE A 98 -13.36 3.71 -11.61
C PHE A 98 -12.07 2.98 -11.29
N PHE A 99 -12.13 1.95 -10.43
CA PHE A 99 -10.91 1.28 -9.98
C PHE A 99 -10.20 0.52 -11.11
N PHE A 100 -10.86 -0.42 -11.78
CA PHE A 100 -10.21 -1.22 -12.82
C PHE A 100 -9.73 -0.40 -14.02
N PRO A 101 -10.52 0.53 -14.56
CA PRO A 101 -10.04 1.41 -15.63
C PRO A 101 -8.85 2.27 -15.18
N GLY A 102 -8.91 2.83 -13.98
CA GLY A 102 -7.83 3.65 -13.41
C GLY A 102 -6.54 2.85 -13.20
N VAL A 103 -6.62 1.68 -12.56
CA VAL A 103 -5.46 0.82 -12.31
C VAL A 103 -4.91 0.24 -13.62
N THR A 104 -5.76 -0.10 -14.59
CA THR A 104 -5.30 -0.55 -15.92
C THR A 104 -4.58 0.58 -16.65
N ALA A 105 -5.11 1.80 -16.60
CA ALA A 105 -4.45 2.97 -17.16
C ALA A 105 -3.09 3.22 -16.50
N LEU A 106 -3.02 3.09 -15.16
CA LEU A 106 -1.77 3.18 -14.40
C LEU A 106 -0.75 2.13 -14.87
N ILE A 107 -1.14 0.88 -15.05
CA ILE A 107 -0.25 -0.19 -15.53
C ILE A 107 0.24 0.10 -16.95
N LEU A 108 -0.66 0.46 -17.87
CA LEU A 108 -0.30 0.68 -19.28
C LEU A 108 0.57 1.93 -19.47
N ALA A 109 0.21 3.03 -18.81
CA ALA A 109 1.00 4.26 -18.84
C ALA A 109 2.34 4.05 -18.12
N GLY A 110 2.32 3.39 -16.97
CA GLY A 110 3.49 3.01 -16.20
C GLY A 110 4.44 2.12 -17.00
N TRP A 111 3.93 1.16 -17.76
CA TRP A 111 4.73 0.29 -18.62
C TRP A 111 5.45 1.08 -19.71
N LYS A 112 4.72 1.94 -20.44
CA LYS A 112 5.32 2.83 -21.46
C LYS A 112 6.34 3.79 -20.86
N TYR A 113 6.13 4.21 -19.62
CA TYR A 113 7.04 5.11 -18.91
C TYR A 113 8.31 4.39 -18.46
N ALA A 114 8.16 3.22 -17.84
CA ALA A 114 9.27 2.37 -17.43
C ALA A 114 10.10 1.91 -18.63
N ALA A 115 9.48 1.37 -19.68
CA ALA A 115 10.18 0.86 -20.86
C ALA A 115 11.06 1.93 -21.52
N ARG A 116 10.56 3.17 -21.65
CA ARG A 116 11.37 4.30 -22.16
C ARG A 116 12.55 4.62 -21.24
N SER A 117 12.33 4.58 -19.93
CA SER A 117 13.39 4.83 -18.96
C SER A 117 14.52 3.79 -19.01
N TRP A 118 14.17 2.52 -19.20
CA TRP A 118 15.13 1.44 -19.40
C TRP A 118 15.92 1.60 -20.71
N GLN A 119 15.26 2.02 -21.80
CA GLN A 119 15.95 2.28 -23.07
C GLN A 119 16.98 3.41 -22.97
N TYR A 120 16.71 4.42 -22.15
CA TYR A 120 17.61 5.57 -21.99
C TYR A 120 18.60 5.41 -20.82
N ALA A 121 18.56 4.29 -20.09
CA ALA A 121 19.30 4.11 -18.84
C ALA A 121 19.21 5.35 -17.94
N GLU A 122 17.98 5.82 -17.75
CA GLU A 122 17.72 7.15 -17.19
C GLU A 122 18.29 7.31 -15.77
N VAL A 123 18.89 8.47 -15.54
CA VAL A 123 19.47 8.86 -14.25
C VAL A 123 18.71 10.03 -13.64
N SER A 124 18.78 10.16 -12.32
CA SER A 124 18.13 11.24 -11.59
C SER A 124 18.68 12.59 -12.03
N VAL A 125 17.76 13.54 -12.23
CA VAL A 125 18.07 14.96 -12.47
C VAL A 125 18.06 15.75 -11.14
N ASN A 126 17.53 15.15 -10.07
CA ASN A 126 17.40 15.81 -8.77
C ASN A 126 18.73 15.93 -8.02
N SER A 127 19.74 15.14 -8.41
CA SER A 127 21.09 15.29 -7.87
C SER A 127 22.18 15.18 -8.95
N PRO A 128 23.37 15.77 -8.70
CA PRO A 128 24.52 15.62 -9.59
C PRO A 128 25.09 14.19 -9.63
N ALA A 129 24.64 13.29 -8.74
CA ALA A 129 25.22 11.95 -8.62
C ALA A 129 24.81 10.99 -9.75
N GLY A 130 23.80 11.35 -10.55
CA GLY A 130 23.35 10.52 -11.67
C GLY A 130 22.85 9.14 -11.24
N VAL A 131 22.12 9.06 -10.13
CA VAL A 131 21.61 7.78 -9.60
C VAL A 131 20.63 7.16 -10.61
N PRO A 132 20.80 5.87 -10.99
CA PRO A 132 19.88 5.19 -11.91
C PRO A 132 18.43 5.15 -11.38
N ILE A 133 17.47 5.68 -12.15
CA ILE A 133 16.05 5.75 -11.74
C ILE A 133 15.12 4.82 -12.53
N TYR A 134 15.61 4.19 -13.60
CA TYR A 134 14.77 3.33 -14.43
C TYR A 134 14.18 2.13 -13.67
N GLN A 135 14.91 1.60 -12.69
CA GLN A 135 14.47 0.54 -11.76
C GLN A 135 13.24 0.99 -10.96
N PHE A 136 13.26 2.23 -10.49
CA PHE A 136 12.19 2.80 -9.67
C PHE A 136 10.90 2.93 -10.47
N LYS A 137 10.99 3.29 -11.76
CA LYS A 137 9.80 3.41 -12.62
C LYS A 137 9.14 2.07 -12.90
N THR A 138 9.86 0.95 -12.84
CA THR A 138 9.21 -0.38 -12.90
C THR A 138 8.37 -0.70 -11.68
N VAL A 139 8.68 -0.12 -10.52
CA VAL A 139 7.88 -0.30 -9.29
C VAL A 139 6.45 0.19 -9.50
N ILE A 140 6.23 1.24 -10.30
CA ILE A 140 4.89 1.74 -10.65
C ILE A 140 4.04 0.62 -11.28
N VAL A 141 4.62 -0.14 -12.21
CA VAL A 141 3.93 -1.24 -12.89
C VAL A 141 3.66 -2.37 -11.91
N VAL A 142 4.65 -2.76 -11.12
CA VAL A 142 4.52 -3.85 -10.13
C VAL A 142 3.44 -3.52 -9.10
N ALA A 143 3.45 -2.30 -8.55
CA ALA A 143 2.43 -1.82 -7.62
C ALA A 143 1.04 -1.80 -8.27
N GLY A 144 0.94 -1.36 -9.53
CA GLY A 144 -0.31 -1.41 -10.29
C GLY A 144 -0.84 -2.83 -10.48
N LEU A 145 0.03 -3.79 -10.80
CA LEU A 145 -0.35 -5.20 -10.93
C LEU A 145 -0.82 -5.79 -9.60
N LEU A 146 -0.14 -5.48 -8.49
CA LEU A 146 -0.56 -5.90 -7.15
C LEU A 146 -1.94 -5.31 -6.78
N LEU A 147 -2.15 -4.02 -7.05
CA LEU A 147 -3.46 -3.37 -6.87
C LEU A 147 -4.54 -4.02 -7.73
N PHE A 148 -4.22 -4.40 -8.97
CA PHE A 148 -5.18 -5.07 -9.85
C PHE A 148 -5.60 -6.43 -9.29
N VAL A 149 -4.64 -7.25 -8.86
CA VAL A 149 -4.89 -8.55 -8.22
C VAL A 149 -5.73 -8.36 -6.94
N GLN A 150 -5.37 -7.39 -6.10
CA GLN A 150 -6.12 -7.08 -4.88
C GLN A 150 -7.53 -6.57 -5.18
N GLY A 151 -7.72 -5.78 -6.24
CA GLY A 151 -9.03 -5.31 -6.67
C GLY A 151 -9.96 -6.44 -7.07
N ILE A 152 -9.43 -7.51 -7.70
CA ILE A 152 -10.22 -8.72 -7.98
C ILE A 152 -10.70 -9.37 -6.68
N ALA A 153 -9.84 -9.45 -5.65
CA ALA A 153 -10.24 -9.97 -4.35
C ALA A 153 -11.33 -9.12 -3.70
N GLN A 154 -11.26 -7.80 -3.82
CA GLN A 154 -12.30 -6.89 -3.31
C GLN A 154 -13.63 -7.03 -4.04
N VAL A 155 -13.62 -7.22 -5.37
CA VAL A 155 -14.83 -7.56 -6.11
C VAL A 155 -15.43 -8.89 -5.65
N MET A 156 -14.59 -9.92 -5.42
CA MET A 156 -15.09 -11.18 -4.88
C MET A 156 -15.71 -11.03 -3.49
N ARG A 157 -15.15 -10.17 -2.62
CA ARG A 157 -15.74 -9.82 -1.31
C ARG A 157 -17.08 -9.11 -1.47
N CYS A 158 -17.21 -8.17 -2.40
CA CYS A 158 -18.47 -7.50 -2.70
C CYS A 158 -19.53 -8.51 -3.16
N LEU A 159 -19.18 -9.42 -4.07
CA LEU A 159 -20.10 -10.46 -4.55
C LEU A 159 -20.53 -11.43 -3.45
N LEU A 160 -19.65 -11.75 -2.49
CA LEU A 160 -20.03 -12.54 -1.31
C LEU A 160 -20.97 -11.76 -0.40
N CYS A 161 -20.66 -10.50 -0.07
CA CYS A 161 -21.49 -9.65 0.77
C CYS A 161 -22.90 -9.44 0.17
N ILE A 162 -23.02 -9.32 -1.16
CA ILE A 162 -24.33 -9.24 -1.83
C ILE A 162 -25.15 -10.52 -1.60
N LYS A 163 -24.51 -11.69 -1.54
CA LYS A 163 -25.19 -12.98 -1.30
C LYS A 163 -25.54 -13.19 0.17
N THR A 164 -24.59 -12.96 1.08
CA THR A 164 -24.70 -13.28 2.51
C THR A 164 -25.31 -12.14 3.34
N ASN A 165 -25.34 -10.91 2.81
CA ASN A 165 -25.65 -9.68 3.54
C ASN A 165 -24.65 -9.34 4.67
N GLU A 166 -23.47 -9.93 4.64
CA GLU A 166 -22.43 -9.73 5.65
C GLU A 166 -21.07 -9.53 4.97
N TRP A 167 -20.30 -8.58 5.47
CA TRP A 167 -18.95 -8.31 5.00
C TRP A 167 -17.97 -9.37 5.51
N LEU A 168 -17.20 -9.94 4.60
CA LEU A 168 -16.05 -10.75 4.96
C LEU A 168 -14.94 -9.82 5.46
N GLN A 169 -14.74 -9.81 6.78
CA GLN A 169 -13.69 -9.03 7.43
C GLN A 169 -12.32 -9.46 6.91
N ALA A 170 -11.45 -8.47 6.66
CA ALA A 170 -10.05 -8.76 6.39
C ALA A 170 -9.37 -9.24 7.68
N GLU A 171 -8.48 -10.22 7.59
CA GLU A 171 -7.66 -10.61 8.74
C GLU A 171 -6.75 -9.43 9.11
N GLU A 172 -7.01 -8.73 10.19
CA GLU A 172 -6.08 -7.70 10.69
C GLU A 172 -4.83 -8.37 11.25
N ASP A 173 -3.68 -7.94 10.75
CA ASP A 173 -2.37 -8.48 11.12
C ASP A 173 -1.47 -7.47 11.84
N VAL A 174 -1.90 -6.21 11.91
CA VAL A 174 -1.25 -5.14 12.66
C VAL A 174 -2.32 -4.45 13.48
N PHE A 175 -2.19 -4.55 14.80
CA PHE A 175 -3.03 -3.82 15.75
C PHE A 175 -2.24 -2.63 16.27
N GLU A 176 -2.88 -1.47 16.36
CA GLU A 176 -2.27 -0.33 17.01
C GLU A 176 -2.07 -0.63 18.49
N THR A 177 -0.98 -0.13 19.08
CA THR A 177 -0.68 -0.36 20.50
C THR A 177 -1.84 0.13 21.38
N GLU A 178 -2.52 1.19 20.99
CA GLU A 178 -3.70 1.72 21.68
C GLU A 178 -4.87 0.74 21.67
N ASP A 179 -5.17 0.12 20.52
CA ASP A 179 -6.22 -0.90 20.40
C ASP A 179 -5.92 -2.12 21.28
N LEU A 180 -4.66 -2.55 21.31
CA LEU A 180 -4.22 -3.65 22.17
C LEU A 180 -4.37 -3.30 23.66
N LEU A 181 -3.97 -2.09 24.05
CA LEU A 181 -4.10 -1.61 25.43
C LEU A 181 -5.57 -1.45 25.85
N MET A 182 -6.44 -0.95 24.97
CA MET A 182 -7.88 -0.85 25.23
C MET A 182 -8.52 -2.24 25.38
N LYS A 183 -8.12 -3.21 24.54
CA LYS A 183 -8.63 -4.59 24.64
C LYS A 183 -8.19 -5.24 25.96
N GLN A 184 -6.93 -5.06 26.35
CA GLN A 184 -6.42 -5.54 27.64
C GLN A 184 -7.13 -4.87 28.82
N ALA A 185 -7.41 -3.57 28.74
CA ALA A 185 -8.18 -2.86 29.76
C ALA A 185 -9.62 -3.38 29.89
N GLN A 186 -10.29 -3.65 28.76
CA GLN A 186 -11.64 -4.24 28.75
C GLN A 186 -11.67 -5.67 29.28
N GLU A 187 -10.64 -6.48 29.00
CA GLU A 187 -10.50 -7.83 29.57
C GLU A 187 -10.27 -7.75 31.09
N ALA A 188 -9.40 -6.84 31.56
CA ALA A 188 -9.16 -6.63 32.98
C ALA A 188 -10.39 -6.11 33.74
N GLU A 189 -11.21 -5.24 33.14
CA GLU A 189 -12.48 -4.78 33.73
C GLU A 189 -13.52 -5.90 33.81
N LYS A 190 -13.59 -6.79 32.80
CA LYS A 190 -14.48 -7.97 32.82
C LYS A 190 -14.10 -8.97 33.90
N ASP A 191 -12.82 -9.18 34.15
CA ASP A 191 -12.33 -10.09 35.19
C ASP A 191 -12.46 -9.48 36.61
N ALA A 192 -12.61 -8.15 36.72
CA ALA A 192 -12.75 -7.44 37.99
C ALA A 192 -14.20 -7.37 38.53
N HIS A 193 -15.19 -7.78 37.74
CA HIS A 193 -16.60 -7.82 38.14
C HIS A 193 -17.18 -9.24 38.00
N PRO A 194 -17.35 -9.98 39.12
CA PRO A 194 -18.05 -11.27 39.13
C PRO A 194 -19.56 -11.16 38.91
#